data_AF-A0AAW0W4U2-F1
#
_entry.id   AF-A0AAW0W4U2-F1
#
_cell.length_a   1.000
_cell.length_b   1.000
_cell.length_c   1.000
_cell.angle_alpha   90.00
_cell.angle_beta   90.00
_cell.angle_gamma   90.00
#
_symmetry.space_group_name_H-M   'P 1'
#
loop_
_entity.id
_entity.type
_entity.pdbx_description
1 polymer ?
#
loop_
_entity_poly.entity_id
_entity_poly.type
_entity_poly.pdbx_seq_one_letter_code
_entity_poly.pdbx_strand_id
1 'polypeptide(L)'
;SETNGNDKDFKMVKNPDVDTSFLPDRDREDAENRLREELRQEWVAKQEAMKNEEIEITFSYWDGSGHRRSVRMKKGNSVYQFLQRGLEILRKEFNELRSVSADHLMYIKEDLIIPHHYTFYDFIVNKARGKSGPLFHF
;
A
#
# COMPACT_ATOMS: atom_id res chain seq x y z
N SER A 1 -7.32 40.08 70.73
CA SER A 1 -8.20 38.90 70.78
C SER A 1 -9.21 39.08 69.65
N GLU A 2 -8.81 38.78 68.42
CA GLU A 2 -9.03 37.46 67.78
C GLU A 2 -10.49 37.27 67.34
N THR A 3 -10.71 37.60 66.06
CA THR A 3 -11.42 36.85 65.01
C THR A 3 -12.51 35.83 65.41
N ASN A 4 -13.68 35.92 64.75
CA ASN A 4 -14.05 34.89 63.76
C ASN A 4 -15.30 35.28 62.96
N GLY A 5 -15.09 35.75 61.74
CA GLY A 5 -16.05 35.57 60.65
C GLY A 5 -15.93 34.13 60.15
N ASN A 6 -17.01 33.36 60.27
CA ASN A 6 -17.09 32.03 59.68
C ASN A 6 -17.51 32.17 58.21
N ASP A 7 -16.54 32.42 57.33
CA ASP A 7 -16.71 32.11 55.90
C ASP A 7 -16.71 30.59 55.75
N LYS A 8 -17.90 30.04 55.49
CA LYS A 8 -18.05 28.63 55.13
C LYS A 8 -17.52 28.45 53.72
N ASP A 9 -16.29 27.97 53.65
CA ASP A 9 -15.67 27.43 52.43
C ASP A 9 -16.58 26.36 51.83
N PHE A 10 -17.41 26.74 50.86
CA PHE A 10 -18.17 25.82 50.03
C PHE A 10 -17.16 25.12 49.11
N LYS A 11 -16.51 24.07 49.62
CA LYS A 11 -15.83 23.10 48.76
C LYS A 11 -16.90 22.49 47.87
N MET A 12 -16.93 22.95 46.62
CA MET A 12 -17.73 22.42 45.54
C MET A 12 -17.20 21.01 45.23
N VAL A 13 -17.59 20.03 46.03
CA VAL A 13 -17.27 18.63 45.79
C VAL A 13 -18.16 18.21 44.61
N LYS A 14 -17.55 18.09 43.43
CA LYS A 14 -18.22 17.55 42.24
C LYS A 14 -18.68 16.13 42.57
N ASN A 15 -19.96 15.84 42.31
CA ASN A 15 -20.54 14.51 42.50
C ASN A 15 -19.71 13.46 41.70
N PRO A 16 -19.14 12.43 42.33
CA PRO A 16 -18.31 11.43 41.67
C PRO A 16 -19.09 10.53 40.68
N ASP A 17 -20.42 10.51 40.76
CA ASP A 17 -21.30 9.71 39.89
C ASP A 17 -21.74 10.45 38.60
N VAL A 18 -21.26 11.68 38.37
CA VAL A 18 -21.60 12.45 37.16
C VAL A 18 -20.72 11.99 36.00
N ASP A 19 -21.36 11.55 34.91
CA ASP A 19 -20.68 11.21 33.67
C ASP A 19 -20.08 12.47 33.02
N THR A 20 -18.76 12.62 33.13
CA THR A 20 -18.01 13.73 32.54
C THR A 20 -17.50 13.44 31.12
N SER A 21 -17.96 12.37 30.46
CA SER A 21 -17.56 12.00 29.09
C SER A 21 -17.85 13.08 28.04
N PHE A 22 -18.76 14.01 28.33
CA PHE A 22 -19.11 15.16 27.48
C PHE A 22 -18.18 16.37 27.65
N LEU A 23 -17.32 16.40 28.67
CA LEU A 23 -16.37 17.49 28.84
C LEU A 23 -15.17 17.27 27.90
N PRO A 24 -14.68 18.33 27.23
CA PRO A 24 -13.44 18.28 26.46
C PRO A 24 -12.30 17.85 27.38
N ASP A 25 -11.76 16.66 27.10
CA ASP A 25 -10.69 16.05 27.86
C ASP A 25 -9.49 15.95 26.94
N ARG A 26 -8.54 16.88 27.14
CA ARG A 26 -7.32 16.97 26.33
C ARG A 26 -6.51 15.69 26.40
N ASP A 27 -6.52 14.97 27.53
CA ASP A 27 -5.77 13.73 27.68
C ASP A 27 -6.42 12.59 26.86
N ARG A 28 -7.77 12.58 26.78
CA ARG A 28 -8.52 11.64 25.95
C ARG A 28 -8.35 11.92 24.45
N GLU A 29 -8.43 13.19 24.05
CA GLU A 29 -8.18 13.61 22.67
C GLU A 29 -6.73 13.31 22.25
N ASP A 30 -5.75 13.56 23.13
CA ASP A 30 -4.34 13.24 22.89
C ASP A 30 -4.10 11.72 22.83
N ALA A 31 -4.77 10.92 23.65
CA ALA A 31 -4.70 9.46 23.57
C ALA A 31 -5.32 8.92 22.27
N GLU A 32 -6.46 9.46 21.83
CA GLU A 32 -7.09 9.10 20.56
C GLU A 32 -6.20 9.49 19.37
N ASN A 33 -5.59 10.67 19.41
CA ASN A 33 -4.64 11.14 18.39
C ASN A 33 -3.39 10.25 18.33
N ARG A 34 -2.83 9.87 19.49
CA ARG A 34 -1.68 8.93 19.57
C ARG A 34 -2.04 7.58 18.95
N LEU A 35 -3.18 7.00 19.33
CA LEU A 35 -3.64 5.73 18.77
C LEU A 35 -3.86 5.82 17.25
N ARG A 36 -4.43 6.92 16.76
CA ARG A 36 -4.63 7.16 15.32
C ARG A 36 -3.32 7.28 14.56
N GLU A 37 -2.29 7.87 15.17
CA GLU A 37 -0.95 7.95 14.59
C GLU A 37 -0.29 6.57 14.55
N GLU A 38 -0.33 5.82 15.64
CA GLU A 38 0.21 4.46 15.73
C GLU A 38 -0.41 3.53 14.68
N LEU A 39 -1.75 3.51 14.58
CA LEU A 39 -2.46 2.71 13.58
C LEU A 39 -2.09 3.11 12.15
N ARG A 40 -1.83 4.39 11.88
CA ARG A 40 -1.39 4.86 10.56
C ARG A 40 0.01 4.34 10.24
N GLN A 41 0.93 4.42 11.21
CA GLN A 41 2.30 3.93 11.05
C GLN A 41 2.32 2.42 10.83
N GLU A 42 1.55 1.66 11.61
CA GLU A 42 1.40 0.23 11.40
C GLU A 42 0.85 -0.10 10.02
N TRP A 43 -0.16 0.65 9.56
CA TRP A 43 -0.76 0.44 8.25
C TRP A 43 0.25 0.69 7.13
N VAL A 44 1.00 1.81 7.19
CA VAL A 44 2.06 2.12 6.23
C VAL A 44 3.16 1.05 6.24
N ALA A 45 3.60 0.61 7.43
CA ALA A 45 4.62 -0.43 7.55
C ALA A 45 4.15 -1.77 6.95
N LYS A 46 2.90 -2.16 7.19
CA LYS A 46 2.30 -3.36 6.58
C LYS A 46 2.21 -3.24 5.06
N GLN A 47 1.84 -2.07 4.53
CA GLN A 47 1.80 -1.79 3.09
C GLN A 47 3.19 -1.90 2.46
N GLU A 48 4.20 -1.29 3.09
CA GLU A 48 5.58 -1.34 2.60
C GLU A 48 6.15 -2.76 2.64
N ALA A 49 5.89 -3.51 3.71
CA ALA A 49 6.30 -4.91 3.83
C ALA A 49 5.77 -5.74 2.66
N MET A 50 4.46 -5.66 2.38
CA MET A 50 3.85 -6.38 1.26
C MET A 50 4.39 -5.93 -0.11
N LYS A 51 4.64 -4.62 -0.30
CA LYS A 51 5.22 -4.10 -1.54
C LYS A 51 6.66 -4.57 -1.75
N ASN A 52 7.41 -4.82 -0.68
CA ASN A 52 8.81 -5.23 -0.75
C ASN A 52 9.00 -6.73 -0.97
N GLU A 53 7.94 -7.54 -0.89
CA GLU A 53 8.01 -8.97 -1.20
C GLU A 53 8.46 -9.20 -2.65
N GLU A 54 9.43 -10.08 -2.83
CA GLU A 54 9.92 -10.48 -4.15
C GLU A 54 8.96 -11.49 -4.81
N ILE A 55 8.72 -11.28 -6.10
CA ILE A 55 7.93 -12.15 -6.95
C ILE A 55 8.74 -12.54 -8.19
N GLU A 56 8.57 -13.78 -8.62
CA GLU A 56 9.04 -14.23 -9.92
C GLU A 56 7.89 -14.18 -10.92
N ILE A 57 8.06 -13.40 -11.97
CA ILE A 57 7.09 -13.28 -13.06
C ILE A 57 7.66 -14.00 -14.26
N THR A 58 6.95 -15.03 -14.71
CA THR A 58 7.20 -15.67 -16.00
C THR A 58 6.39 -14.97 -17.08
N PHE A 59 7.05 -14.53 -18.14
CA PHE A 59 6.44 -13.82 -19.25
C PHE A 59 6.86 -14.42 -20.59
N SER A 60 6.13 -14.08 -21.64
CA SER A 60 6.54 -14.39 -23.01
C SER A 60 6.61 -13.10 -23.81
N TYR A 61 7.75 -12.83 -24.43
CA TYR A 61 7.81 -11.86 -25.52
C TYR A 61 7.19 -12.48 -26.77
N TRP A 62 6.54 -11.65 -27.58
CA TRP A 62 5.85 -12.08 -28.79
C TRP A 62 6.23 -11.19 -29.96
N ASP A 63 6.91 -11.80 -30.94
CA ASP A 63 7.31 -11.20 -32.22
C ASP A 63 6.65 -11.92 -33.42
N GLY A 64 5.66 -12.77 -33.15
CA GLY A 64 5.15 -13.80 -34.08
C GLY A 64 5.52 -15.22 -33.63
N SER A 65 6.50 -15.35 -32.73
CA SER A 65 6.79 -16.55 -31.96
C SER A 65 6.84 -16.23 -30.47
N GLY A 66 6.60 -17.23 -29.63
CA GLY A 66 6.59 -17.08 -28.17
C GLY A 66 7.97 -17.30 -27.55
N HIS A 67 8.56 -16.26 -26.96
CA HIS A 67 9.85 -16.33 -26.26
C HIS A 67 9.67 -16.23 -24.76
N ARG A 68 9.56 -17.38 -24.09
CA ARG A 68 9.33 -17.46 -22.64
C ARG A 68 10.58 -17.09 -21.84
N ARG A 69 10.45 -16.16 -20.90
CA ARG A 69 11.51 -15.72 -19.97
C ARG A 69 10.94 -15.55 -18.56
N SER A 70 11.81 -15.46 -17.56
CA SER A 70 11.42 -15.11 -16.20
C SER A 70 12.21 -13.92 -15.69
N VAL A 71 11.58 -13.15 -14.81
CA VAL A 71 12.18 -11.99 -14.16
C VAL A 71 11.75 -11.95 -12.70
N ARG A 72 12.70 -11.63 -11.82
CA ARG A 72 12.45 -11.43 -10.39
C ARG A 72 12.41 -9.94 -10.08
N MET A 73 11.38 -9.50 -9.37
CA MET A 73 11.21 -8.11 -8.94
C MET A 73 10.28 -8.02 -7.73
N LYS A 74 10.08 -6.82 -7.17
CA LYS A 74 9.24 -6.62 -5.99
C LYS A 74 7.78 -6.39 -6.39
N LYS A 75 6.83 -6.77 -5.54
CA LYS A 75 5.38 -6.52 -5.76
C LYS A 75 5.07 -5.04 -5.96
N GLY A 76 5.80 -4.15 -5.31
CA GLY A 76 5.65 -2.70 -5.44
C GLY A 76 6.13 -2.13 -6.77
N ASN A 77 6.78 -2.93 -7.64
CA ASN A 77 7.21 -2.45 -8.95
C ASN A 77 6.01 -2.25 -9.89
N SER A 78 6.11 -1.22 -10.73
CA SER A 78 5.11 -0.96 -11.76
C SER A 78 5.29 -1.89 -12.96
N VAL A 79 4.23 -2.04 -13.74
CA VAL A 79 4.28 -2.78 -15.01
C VAL A 79 5.29 -2.14 -15.97
N TYR A 80 5.44 -0.81 -15.94
CA TYR A 80 6.50 -0.13 -16.69
C TYR A 80 7.90 -0.64 -16.32
N GLN A 81 8.21 -0.70 -15.03
CA GLN A 81 9.50 -1.21 -14.53
C GLN A 81 9.71 -2.68 -14.91
N PHE A 82 8.63 -3.47 -14.90
CA PHE A 82 8.66 -4.84 -15.40
C PHE A 82 9.02 -4.92 -16.88
N LEU A 83 8.37 -4.12 -17.73
CA LEU A 83 8.64 -4.08 -19.16
C LEU A 83 10.07 -3.62 -19.45
N GLN A 84 10.57 -2.61 -18.73
CA GLN A 84 11.97 -2.18 -18.83
C GLN A 84 12.93 -3.33 -18.51
N ARG A 85 12.70 -4.04 -17.40
CA ARG A 85 13.56 -5.16 -16.99
C ARG A 85 13.49 -6.34 -17.96
N GLY A 86 12.30 -6.66 -18.46
CA GLY A 86 12.12 -7.67 -19.49
C GLY A 86 12.84 -7.30 -20.79
N LEU A 87 12.75 -6.04 -21.19
CA LEU A 87 13.39 -5.51 -22.39
C LEU A 87 14.92 -5.51 -22.28
N GLU A 88 15.50 -5.24 -21.11
CA GLU A 88 16.94 -5.43 -20.85
C GLU A 88 17.42 -6.87 -21.08
N ILE A 89 16.61 -7.86 -20.72
CA ILE A 89 16.90 -9.28 -20.95
C ILE A 89 16.84 -9.58 -22.44
N LEU A 90 15.76 -9.15 -23.11
CA LEU A 90 15.53 -9.44 -24.53
C LEU A 90 16.52 -8.74 -25.46
N ARG A 91 16.99 -7.54 -25.11
CA ARG A 91 17.98 -6.78 -25.90
C ARG A 91 19.29 -7.54 -26.14
N LYS A 92 19.60 -8.55 -25.33
CA LYS A 92 20.79 -9.41 -25.50
C LYS A 92 20.65 -10.37 -26.69
N GLU A 93 19.41 -10.71 -27.05
CA GLU A 93 19.10 -11.72 -28.07
C GLU A 93 18.47 -11.09 -29.32
N PHE A 94 17.68 -10.03 -29.14
CA PHE A 94 16.94 -9.36 -30.20
C PHE A 94 17.47 -7.94 -30.43
N ASN A 95 18.27 -7.77 -31.49
CA ASN A 95 18.88 -6.47 -31.80
C ASN A 95 17.85 -5.39 -32.18
N GLU A 96 16.70 -5.79 -32.71
CA GLU A 96 15.56 -4.90 -33.02
C GLU A 96 15.00 -4.18 -31.79
N LEU A 97 15.11 -4.78 -30.59
CA LEU A 97 14.61 -4.20 -29.35
C LEU A 97 15.56 -3.16 -28.72
N ARG A 98 16.71 -2.88 -29.34
CA ARG A 98 17.66 -1.89 -28.82
C ARG A 98 17.12 -0.46 -28.84
N SER A 99 16.35 -0.10 -29.88
CA SER A 99 15.75 1.24 -30.02
C SER A 99 14.37 1.34 -29.37
N VAL A 100 13.73 0.22 -29.04
CA VAL A 100 12.39 0.18 -28.46
C VAL A 100 12.44 0.55 -26.97
N SER A 101 11.51 1.41 -26.53
CA SER A 101 11.29 1.71 -25.11
C SER A 101 10.12 0.91 -24.55
N ALA A 102 10.04 0.79 -23.22
CA ALA A 102 8.93 0.13 -22.56
C ALA A 102 7.56 0.80 -22.84
N ASP A 103 7.54 2.07 -23.26
CA ASP A 103 6.30 2.79 -23.64
C ASP A 103 5.65 2.23 -24.91
N HIS A 104 6.44 1.58 -25.77
CA HIS A 104 5.97 0.98 -27.02
C HIS A 104 5.60 -0.50 -26.87
N LEU A 105 5.73 -1.06 -25.67
CA LEU A 105 5.28 -2.41 -25.36
C LEU A 105 3.90 -2.36 -24.71
N MET A 106 3.19 -3.47 -24.76
CA MET A 106 1.96 -3.66 -24.00
C MET A 106 2.11 -4.90 -23.14
N TYR A 107 1.66 -4.82 -21.88
CA TYR A 107 1.55 -6.00 -21.04
C TYR A 107 0.13 -6.56 -21.14
N ILE A 108 0.03 -7.81 -21.58
CA ILE A 108 -1.23 -8.52 -21.72
C ILE A 108 -1.21 -9.70 -20.76
N LYS A 109 -2.21 -9.78 -19.89
CA LYS A 109 -2.43 -10.91 -18.99
C LYS A 109 -3.82 -11.46 -19.24
N GLU A 110 -3.91 -12.71 -19.68
CA GLU A 110 -5.15 -13.33 -20.14
C GLU A 110 -5.76 -12.49 -21.27
N ASP A 111 -6.93 -11.89 -21.03
CA ASP A 111 -7.64 -11.03 -21.99
C ASP A 111 -7.51 -9.53 -21.64
N LEU A 112 -6.72 -9.17 -20.63
CA LEU A 112 -6.60 -7.81 -20.13
C LEU A 112 -5.28 -7.17 -20.57
N ILE A 113 -5.38 -6.01 -21.21
CA ILE A 113 -4.26 -5.10 -21.39
C ILE A 113 -4.10 -4.32 -20.10
N ILE A 114 -2.94 -4.42 -19.48
CA ILE A 114 -2.65 -3.78 -18.20
C ILE A 114 -1.85 -2.49 -18.43
N PRO A 115 -2.36 -1.33 -17.98
CA PRO A 115 -1.64 -0.07 -18.09
C PRO A 115 -0.31 -0.04 -17.31
N HIS A 116 0.64 0.75 -17.81
CA HIS A 116 2.02 0.79 -17.32
C HIS A 116 2.19 1.39 -15.92
N HIS A 117 1.25 2.23 -15.48
CA HIS A 117 1.32 2.93 -14.20
C HIS A 117 0.87 2.06 -13.00
N TYR A 118 0.16 0.96 -13.26
CA TYR A 118 -0.24 0.05 -12.19
C TYR A 118 0.94 -0.75 -11.66
N THR A 119 0.88 -1.10 -10.38
CA THR A 119 1.84 -1.99 -9.71
C THR A 119 1.28 -3.40 -9.58
N PHE A 120 2.17 -4.40 -9.47
CA PHE A 120 1.71 -5.77 -9.19
C PHE A 120 0.98 -5.86 -7.85
N TYR A 121 1.38 -5.04 -6.88
CA TYR A 121 0.70 -4.87 -5.61
C TYR A 121 -0.78 -4.51 -5.76
N ASP A 122 -1.12 -3.59 -6.66
CA ASP A 122 -2.51 -3.16 -6.89
C ASP A 122 -3.39 -4.32 -7.36
N PHE A 123 -2.84 -5.22 -8.18
CA PHE A 123 -3.57 -6.40 -8.66
C PHE A 123 -3.70 -7.49 -7.59
N ILE A 124 -2.71 -7.61 -6.71
CA ILE A 124 -2.72 -8.58 -5.59
C ILE A 124 -3.77 -8.21 -4.56
N VAL A 125 -3.75 -6.96 -4.10
CA VAL A 125 -4.65 -6.49 -3.04
C VAL A 125 -6.09 -6.48 -3.48
N ASN A 126 -6.35 -6.02 -4.71
CA ASN A 126 -7.69 -6.00 -5.26
C ASN A 126 -8.19 -7.40 -5.64
N LYS A 127 -7.37 -8.45 -5.43
CA LYS A 127 -7.63 -9.83 -5.88
C LYS A 127 -8.16 -9.82 -7.31
N ALA A 128 -7.55 -9.01 -8.18
CA ALA A 128 -8.07 -8.74 -9.50
C ALA A 128 -8.42 -10.08 -10.17
N ARG A 129 -9.69 -10.25 -10.56
CA ARG A 129 -10.17 -11.51 -11.13
C ARG A 129 -10.32 -11.34 -12.64
N GLY A 130 -9.61 -12.18 -13.39
CA GLY A 130 -9.89 -12.41 -14.80
C GLY A 130 -11.09 -13.34 -14.96
N LYS A 131 -11.40 -13.70 -16.22
CA LYS A 131 -12.55 -14.58 -16.54
C LYS A 131 -12.46 -15.96 -15.89
N SER A 132 -11.24 -16.41 -15.54
CA SER A 132 -10.99 -17.77 -15.02
C SER A 132 -10.52 -17.84 -13.56
N GLY A 133 -10.39 -16.71 -12.85
CA GLY A 133 -9.85 -16.71 -11.48
C GLY A 133 -8.97 -15.50 -11.15
N PRO A 134 -8.18 -15.53 -10.07
CA PRO A 134 -7.25 -14.44 -9.75
C PRO A 134 -6.23 -14.26 -10.88
N LEU A 135 -6.06 -13.02 -11.33
CA LEU A 135 -5.24 -12.64 -12.48
C LEU A 135 -3.77 -13.03 -12.30
N PHE A 136 -3.34 -13.13 -11.04
CA PHE A 136 -2.03 -13.60 -10.68
C PHE A 136 -2.12 -14.66 -9.58
N HIS A 137 -1.40 -15.76 -9.78
CA HIS A 137 -1.14 -16.76 -8.76
C HIS A 137 0.32 -16.56 -8.35
N PHE A 138 0.52 -15.97 -7.18
CA PHE A 138 1.84 -15.79 -6.57
C PHE A 138 2.00 -16.81 -5.46
#